data_AF-A0A937PAF4-F1
#
_entry.id   AF-A0A937PAF4-F1
#
_cell.length_a   1.000
_cell.length_b   1.000
_cell.length_c   1.000
_cell.angle_alpha   90.00
_cell.angle_beta   90.00
_cell.angle_gamma   90.00
#
_symmetry.space_group_name_H-M   'P 1'
#
loop_
_entity.id
_entity.type
_entity.pdbx_description
1 polymer ?
#
loop_
_entity_poly.entity_id
_entity_poly.type
_entity_poly.pdbx_seq_one_letter_code
_entity_poly.pdbx_strand_id
1 'polypeptide(L)'
;MKRLRFTRYVGVLKSFFKEAKQYLRLGKCQSNDFDAQIADISIIMITYMMLGLKKRFQAYDTIGGAFRDVQYELIEYTLAEKLFGLFIELVSSILSRFEIDPEHFMQVMMEDDLFSETIIEILAKEIDVKNTRKAA
;
A
#
# COMPACT_ATOMS: atom_id res chain seq x y z
N MET A 1 15.64 -32.48 -25.98
CA MET A 1 15.82 -31.24 -25.18
C MET A 1 14.76 -30.13 -25.41
N LYS A 2 14.14 -29.98 -26.59
CA LYS A 2 13.10 -28.92 -26.83
C LYS A 2 11.75 -29.19 -26.13
N ARG A 3 11.31 -30.45 -26.01
CA ARG A 3 10.07 -30.82 -25.30
C ARG A 3 10.06 -30.44 -23.81
N LEU A 4 11.18 -30.64 -23.11
CA LEU A 4 11.32 -30.31 -21.67
C LEU A 4 11.27 -28.80 -21.38
N ARG A 5 11.69 -27.97 -22.35
CA ARG A 5 11.58 -26.51 -22.23
C ARG A 5 10.13 -26.05 -22.43
N PHE A 6 9.45 -26.60 -23.43
CA PHE A 6 8.05 -26.24 -23.73
C PHE A 6 7.10 -26.59 -22.57
N THR A 7 7.23 -27.78 -21.97
CA THR A 7 6.42 -28.17 -20.80
C THR A 7 6.65 -27.26 -19.60
N ARG A 8 7.89 -26.78 -19.40
CA ARG A 8 8.23 -25.83 -18.34
C ARG A 8 7.54 -24.47 -18.56
N TYR A 9 7.55 -23.93 -19.77
CA TYR A 9 6.88 -22.65 -20.06
C TYR A 9 5.37 -22.71 -19.86
N VAL A 10 4.71 -23.78 -20.31
CA VAL A 10 3.28 -23.98 -20.11
C VAL A 10 2.93 -24.10 -18.62
N GLY A 11 3.80 -24.74 -17.83
CA GLY A 11 3.65 -24.81 -16.37
C GLY A 11 3.67 -23.43 -15.70
N VAL A 12 4.60 -22.56 -16.10
CA VAL A 12 4.71 -21.19 -15.55
C VAL A 12 3.47 -20.36 -15.90
N LEU A 13 2.99 -20.43 -17.14
CA LEU A 13 1.80 -19.72 -17.58
C LEU A 13 0.54 -20.18 -16.82
N LYS A 14 0.42 -21.49 -16.56
CA LYS A 14 -0.70 -22.05 -15.80
C LYS A 14 -0.69 -21.56 -14.34
N SER A 15 0.48 -21.54 -13.71
CA SER A 15 0.62 -20.99 -12.35
C SER A 15 0.28 -19.51 -12.29
N PHE A 16 0.75 -18.73 -13.28
CA PHE A 16 0.39 -17.32 -13.43
C PHE A 16 -1.13 -17.11 -13.48
N PHE A 17 -1.84 -17.79 -14.38
CA PHE A 17 -3.30 -17.62 -14.51
C PHE A 17 -4.06 -18.07 -13.26
N LYS A 18 -3.56 -19.08 -12.55
CA LYS A 18 -4.15 -19.52 -11.27
C LYS A 18 -4.03 -18.42 -10.21
N GLU A 19 -2.84 -17.87 -10.04
CA GLU A 19 -2.56 -16.82 -9.06
C GLU A 19 -3.28 -15.50 -9.40
N ALA A 20 -3.26 -15.10 -10.68
CA ALA A 20 -3.94 -13.88 -11.14
C ALA A 20 -5.46 -13.95 -10.95
N LYS A 21 -6.08 -15.11 -11.17
CA LYS A 21 -7.52 -15.29 -10.87
C LYS A 21 -7.80 -15.27 -9.37
N GLN A 22 -6.94 -15.87 -8.57
CA GLN A 22 -7.14 -16.01 -7.13
C GLN A 22 -6.94 -14.70 -6.36
N TYR A 23 -5.83 -14.00 -6.61
CA TYR A 23 -5.44 -12.82 -5.84
C TYR A 23 -5.85 -11.51 -6.53
N LEU A 24 -5.75 -11.46 -7.86
CA LEU A 24 -5.97 -10.24 -8.65
C LEU A 24 -7.33 -10.21 -9.37
N ARG A 25 -8.20 -11.21 -9.13
CA ARG A 25 -9.57 -11.30 -9.65
C ARG A 25 -9.66 -11.20 -11.19
N LEU A 26 -8.65 -11.70 -11.90
CA LEU A 26 -8.61 -11.68 -13.36
C LEU A 26 -9.88 -12.28 -14.00
N GLY A 27 -10.50 -11.51 -14.90
CA GLY A 27 -11.72 -11.91 -15.63
C GLY A 27 -13.01 -11.75 -14.83
N LYS A 28 -13.01 -10.93 -13.76
CA LYS A 28 -14.22 -10.57 -13.00
C LYS A 28 -14.80 -9.21 -13.40
N CYS A 29 -14.16 -8.45 -14.29
CA CYS A 29 -14.71 -7.22 -14.84
C CYS A 29 -16.10 -7.48 -15.45
N GLN A 30 -17.09 -6.69 -15.03
CA GLN A 30 -18.47 -6.72 -15.53
C GLN A 30 -18.78 -5.52 -16.46
N SER A 31 -17.75 -4.76 -16.86
CA SER A 31 -17.96 -3.64 -17.76
C SER A 31 -18.31 -4.13 -19.16
N ASN A 32 -19.27 -3.44 -19.79
CA ASN A 32 -19.66 -3.71 -21.17
C ASN A 32 -18.72 -3.02 -22.18
N ASP A 33 -17.86 -2.10 -21.72
CA ASP A 33 -16.90 -1.41 -22.57
C ASP A 33 -15.64 -2.23 -22.76
N PHE A 34 -15.23 -2.43 -24.01
CA PHE A 34 -14.02 -3.18 -24.34
C PHE A 34 -12.76 -2.50 -23.79
N ASP A 35 -12.70 -1.16 -23.84
CA ASP A 35 -11.58 -0.39 -23.31
C ASP A 35 -11.44 -0.57 -21.79
N ALA A 36 -12.56 -0.63 -21.08
CA ALA A 36 -12.57 -0.90 -19.63
C ALA A 36 -12.08 -2.33 -19.32
N GLN A 37 -12.41 -3.31 -20.15
CA GLN A 37 -11.90 -4.69 -20.00
C GLN A 37 -10.40 -4.76 -20.30
N ILE A 38 -9.90 -4.06 -21.32
CA ILE A 38 -8.46 -3.99 -21.61
C ILE A 38 -7.72 -3.31 -20.46
N ALA A 39 -8.27 -2.22 -19.93
CA ALA A 39 -7.68 -1.50 -18.81
C ALA A 39 -7.59 -2.40 -17.56
N ASP A 40 -8.67 -3.10 -17.21
CA ASP A 40 -8.69 -4.05 -16.08
C ASP A 40 -7.62 -5.13 -16.21
N ILE A 41 -7.54 -5.78 -17.38
CA ILE A 41 -6.52 -6.80 -17.65
C ILE A 41 -5.12 -6.19 -17.56
N SER A 42 -4.91 -5.00 -18.11
CA SER A 42 -3.61 -4.32 -18.10
C SER A 42 -3.15 -3.98 -16.68
N ILE A 43 -4.05 -3.48 -15.83
CA ILE A 43 -3.78 -3.19 -14.41
C ILE A 43 -3.39 -4.46 -13.68
N ILE A 44 -4.11 -5.56 -13.90
CA ILE A 44 -3.79 -6.85 -13.30
C ILE A 44 -2.41 -7.35 -13.73
N MET A 45 -2.05 -7.21 -15.01
CA MET A 45 -0.73 -7.61 -15.52
C MET A 45 0.40 -6.77 -14.89
N ILE A 46 0.23 -5.45 -14.82
CA ILE A 46 1.19 -4.54 -14.18
C ILE A 46 1.37 -4.87 -12.71
N THR A 47 0.27 -5.09 -11.99
CA THR A 47 0.29 -5.42 -10.56
C THR A 47 1.00 -6.74 -10.31
N TYR A 48 0.78 -7.76 -11.16
CA TYR A 48 1.51 -9.02 -11.07
C TYR A 48 3.01 -8.86 -11.33
N MET A 49 3.41 -8.00 -12.29
CA MET A 49 4.82 -7.69 -12.52
C MET A 49 5.46 -7.01 -11.30
N MET A 50 4.76 -6.07 -10.66
CA MET A 50 5.22 -5.42 -9.42
C MET A 50 5.39 -6.42 -8.27
N LEU A 51 4.44 -7.34 -8.09
CA LEU A 51 4.55 -8.42 -7.10
C LEU A 51 5.72 -9.35 -7.40
N GLY A 52 5.95 -9.68 -8.67
CA GLY A 52 7.13 -10.45 -9.11
C GLY A 52 8.44 -9.73 -8.81
N LEU A 53 8.46 -8.40 -8.94
CA LEU A 53 9.60 -7.57 -8.56
C LEU A 53 9.81 -7.55 -7.04
N LYS A 54 8.76 -7.34 -6.23
CA LYS A 54 8.83 -7.40 -4.75
C LYS A 54 9.36 -8.77 -4.29
N LYS A 55 8.86 -9.86 -4.89
CA LYS A 55 9.34 -11.22 -4.65
C LYS A 55 10.84 -11.40 -4.97
N ARG A 56 11.34 -10.77 -6.04
CA ARG A 56 12.77 -10.82 -6.39
C ARG A 56 13.65 -10.16 -5.34
N PHE A 57 13.18 -9.09 -4.70
CA PHE A 57 13.91 -8.39 -3.65
C PHE A 57 13.81 -9.08 -2.28
N GLN A 58 12.71 -9.79 -1.99
CA GLN A 58 12.45 -10.42 -0.68
C GLN A 58 12.79 -11.93 -0.60
N ALA A 59 13.40 -12.49 -1.64
CA ALA A 59 14.08 -13.81 -1.73
C ALA A 59 13.37 -15.11 -1.27
N TYR A 60 12.33 -15.14 -0.44
CA TYR A 60 11.76 -16.40 0.07
C TYR A 60 10.24 -16.49 0.17
N ASP A 61 9.49 -15.55 -0.40
CA ASP A 61 8.03 -15.59 -0.27
C ASP A 61 7.26 -16.09 -1.50
N THR A 62 6.11 -16.70 -1.23
CA THR A 62 5.14 -17.05 -2.27
C THR A 62 4.52 -15.78 -2.86
N ILE A 63 4.05 -15.80 -4.10
CA ILE A 63 3.38 -14.62 -4.71
C ILE A 63 2.13 -14.22 -3.91
N GLY A 64 1.46 -15.21 -3.29
CA GLY A 64 0.36 -14.96 -2.36
C GLY A 64 0.77 -14.34 -1.02
N GLY A 65 1.97 -14.67 -0.51
CA GLY A 65 2.55 -14.02 0.68
C GLY A 65 2.84 -12.56 0.40
N ALA A 66 3.63 -12.29 -0.64
CA ALA A 66 3.94 -10.92 -1.07
C ALA A 66 2.68 -10.08 -1.37
N PHE A 67 1.63 -10.68 -1.94
CA PHE A 67 0.35 -10.00 -2.14
C PHE A 67 -0.31 -9.61 -0.82
N ARG A 68 -0.39 -10.52 0.15
CA ARG A 68 -0.97 -10.23 1.47
C ARG A 68 -0.20 -9.13 2.19
N ASP A 69 1.13 -9.18 2.17
CA ASP A 69 1.96 -8.17 2.84
C ASP A 69 1.73 -6.78 2.24
N VAL A 70 1.69 -6.68 0.91
CA VAL A 70 1.33 -5.43 0.23
C VAL A 70 -0.08 -4.97 0.60
N GLN A 71 -1.05 -5.90 0.69
CA GLN A 71 -2.41 -5.53 1.09
C GLN A 71 -2.45 -5.00 2.53
N TYR A 72 -1.75 -5.63 3.48
CA TYR A 72 -1.68 -5.16 4.86
C TYR A 72 -1.01 -3.79 4.95
N GLU A 73 0.13 -3.60 4.26
CA GLU A 73 0.82 -2.32 4.17
C GLU A 73 -0.12 -1.23 3.61
N LEU A 74 -0.81 -1.49 2.49
CA LEU A 74 -1.74 -0.54 1.89
C LEU A 74 -2.92 -0.22 2.80
N ILE A 75 -3.47 -1.19 3.52
CA ILE A 75 -4.55 -0.97 4.48
C ILE A 75 -4.06 -0.11 5.64
N GLU A 76 -2.87 -0.38 6.19
CA GLU A 76 -2.26 0.45 7.24
C GLU A 76 -2.08 1.89 6.77
N TYR A 77 -1.51 2.10 5.57
CA TYR A 77 -1.30 3.43 5.01
C TYR A 77 -2.61 4.18 4.75
N THR A 78 -3.58 3.54 4.09
CA THR A 78 -4.88 4.17 3.80
C THR A 78 -5.68 4.48 5.06
N LEU A 79 -5.58 3.63 6.08
CA LEU A 79 -6.20 3.90 7.38
C LEU A 79 -5.51 5.08 8.07
N ALA A 80 -4.18 5.11 8.08
CA ALA A 80 -3.41 6.20 8.66
C ALA A 80 -3.74 7.53 7.96
N GLU A 81 -3.76 7.56 6.63
CA GLU A 81 -4.11 8.74 5.83
C GLU A 81 -5.52 9.25 6.17
N LYS A 82 -6.51 8.35 6.23
CA LYS A 82 -7.89 8.71 6.61
C LYS A 82 -7.98 9.23 8.04
N LEU A 83 -7.25 8.63 8.98
CA LEU A 83 -7.23 9.04 10.38
C LEU A 83 -6.59 10.43 10.53
N PHE A 84 -5.48 10.68 9.84
CA PHE A 84 -4.84 12.00 9.78
C PHE A 84 -5.77 13.04 9.16
N GLY A 85 -6.46 12.72 8.07
CA GLY A 85 -7.45 13.61 7.47
C GLY A 85 -8.56 13.98 8.46
N LEU A 86 -9.09 13.01 9.20
CA LEU A 86 -10.09 13.25 10.24
C LEU A 86 -9.54 14.12 11.38
N PHE A 87 -8.28 13.90 11.79
CA PHE A 87 -7.64 14.72 12.81
C PHE A 87 -7.52 16.19 12.37
N ILE A 88 -7.10 16.44 11.13
CA ILE A 88 -7.02 17.79 10.55
C ILE A 88 -8.42 18.43 10.53
N GLU A 89 -9.44 17.69 10.11
CA GLU A 89 -10.83 18.19 10.07
C GLU A 89 -11.34 18.54 11.47
N LEU A 90 -11.03 17.71 12.47
CA LEU A 90 -11.40 17.94 13.87
C LEU A 90 -10.70 19.19 14.42
N VAL A 91 -9.39 19.32 14.23
CA VAL A 91 -8.62 20.49 14.68
C VAL A 91 -9.13 21.76 13.99
N SER A 92 -9.34 21.70 12.67
CA SER A 92 -9.89 22.82 11.90
C SER A 92 -11.27 23.24 12.39
N SER A 93 -12.13 22.27 12.72
CA SER A 93 -13.45 22.55 13.29
C SER A 93 -13.36 23.27 14.65
N ILE A 94 -12.43 22.86 15.50
CA ILE A 94 -12.18 23.52 16.80
C ILE A 94 -11.65 24.94 16.56
N LEU A 95 -10.62 25.11 15.73
CA LEU A 95 -10.01 26.42 15.45
C LEU A 95 -11.00 27.40 14.81
N SER A 96 -11.87 26.92 13.92
CA SER A 96 -12.94 27.73 13.33
C SER A 96 -13.88 28.32 14.38
N ARG A 97 -14.10 27.62 15.51
CA ARG A 97 -14.93 28.12 16.61
C ARG A 97 -14.28 29.27 17.36
N PHE A 98 -12.95 29.31 17.36
CA PHE A 98 -12.12 30.34 17.98
C PHE A 98 -11.70 31.46 17.01
N GLU A 99 -12.17 31.43 15.75
CA GLU A 99 -11.77 32.37 14.69
C GLU A 99 -10.25 32.41 14.44
N ILE A 100 -9.56 31.31 14.76
CA ILE A 100 -8.12 31.17 14.53
C ILE A 100 -7.90 30.56 13.15
N ASP A 101 -7.04 31.20 12.37
CA ASP A 101 -6.61 30.67 11.08
C ASP A 101 -5.74 29.40 11.28
N PRO A 102 -6.13 28.24 10.71
CA PRO A 102 -5.38 27.00 10.85
C PRO A 102 -3.93 27.10 10.39
N GLU A 103 -3.66 27.92 9.36
CA GLU A 103 -2.31 28.15 8.85
C GLU A 103 -1.44 28.85 9.90
N HIS A 104 -1.98 29.88 10.55
CA HIS A 104 -1.31 30.60 11.62
C HIS A 104 -1.10 29.73 12.86
N PHE A 105 -2.09 28.90 13.23
CA PHE A 105 -1.96 27.94 14.31
C PHE A 105 -0.81 26.96 14.07
N MET A 106 -0.70 26.42 12.84
CA MET A 106 0.40 25.52 12.48
C MET A 106 1.76 26.20 12.52
N GLN A 107 1.86 27.46 12.12
CA GLN A 107 3.12 28.23 12.23
C GLN A 107 3.55 28.40 13.69
N VAL A 108 2.62 28.78 14.57
CA VAL A 108 2.89 28.92 16.01
C VAL A 108 3.31 27.58 16.63
N MET A 109 2.63 26.48 16.30
CA MET A 109 2.99 25.14 16.78
C MET A 109 4.38 24.68 16.31
N MET A 110 4.85 25.14 15.15
CA MET A 110 6.16 24.78 14.59
C MET A 110 7.30 25.68 15.11
N GLU A 111 6.99 26.87 15.62
CA GLU A 111 7.94 27.76 16.30
C GLU A 111 8.19 27.35 17.76
N ASP A 112 7.26 26.64 18.40
CA ASP A 112 7.44 26.10 19.75
C ASP A 112 8.40 24.89 19.74
N ASP A 113 9.65 25.12 20.16
CA ASP A 113 10.70 24.08 20.28
C ASP A 113 10.23 22.84 21.06
N LEU A 114 9.43 23.03 22.11
CA LEU A 114 8.87 21.97 22.95
C LEU A 114 7.90 21.04 22.21
N PHE A 115 7.12 21.57 21.27
CA PHE A 115 6.18 20.76 20.49
C PHE A 115 6.93 19.93 19.45
N SER A 116 7.99 20.51 18.86
CA SER A 116 8.86 19.79 17.92
C SER A 116 9.57 18.61 18.59
N GLU A 117 10.09 18.78 19.81
CA GLU A 117 10.71 17.71 20.59
C GLU A 117 9.69 16.62 20.93
N THR A 118 8.49 16.99 21.35
CA THR A 118 7.42 16.03 21.70
C THR A 118 6.97 15.24 20.46
N ILE A 119 6.86 15.88 19.29
CA ILE A 119 6.55 15.20 18.03
C ILE A 119 7.69 14.25 17.64
N ILE A 120 8.94 14.68 17.76
CA ILE A 120 10.10 13.84 17.45
C ILE A 120 10.15 12.62 18.39
N GLU A 121 9.86 12.78 19.68
CA GLU A 121 9.77 11.66 20.62
C GLU A 121 8.65 10.68 20.26
N ILE A 122 7.46 11.18 19.91
CA ILE A 122 6.33 10.35 19.49
C ILE A 122 6.69 9.57 18.21
N LEU A 123 7.26 10.24 17.21
CA LEU A 123 7.67 9.62 15.94
C LEU A 123 8.84 8.63 16.13
N ALA A 124 9.81 8.93 16.99
CA ALA A 124 10.93 8.04 17.31
C ALA A 124 10.44 6.73 17.95
N LYS A 125 9.43 6.82 18.83
CA LYS A 125 8.80 5.66 19.45
C LYS A 125 8.06 4.77 18.44
N GLU A 126 7.48 5.38 17.41
CA GLU A 126 6.79 4.68 16.32
C GLU A 126 7.78 3.90 15.41
N ILE A 127 8.98 4.45 15.17
CA ILE A 127 10.04 3.84 14.34
C ILE A 127 10.60 2.58 15.02
N ASP A 128 10.76 2.59 16.35
CA ASP A 128 11.29 1.45 17.11
C ASP A 128 10.32 0.24 17.10
N VAL A 129 9.01 0.50 17.10
CA VAL A 129 7.96 -0.52 16.96
C VAL A 129 7.94 -1.15 15.56
N LYS A 130 8.29 -0.40 14.50
CA LYS A 130 8.39 -0.97 13.13
C LYS A 130 9.66 -1.82 12.94
N ASN A 131 10.76 -1.50 13.62
CA ASN A 131 11.99 -2.29 13.53
C ASN A 131 11.91 -3.63 14.27
N THR A 132 11.19 -3.68 15.39
CA THR A 132 10.96 -4.93 16.14
C THR A 132 10.03 -5.91 15.40
N ARG A 133 9.10 -5.43 14.56
CA ARG A 133 8.24 -6.28 13.70
C ARG A 133 8.92 -6.84 12.45
N LYS A 134 10.05 -6.27 12.01
CA LYS A 134 10.86 -6.81 10.89
C LYS A 134 11.92 -7.82 11.32
N ALA A 135 12.20 -7.92 12.62
CA ALA A 135 13.21 -8.81 13.20
C ALA A 135 12.63 -10.13 13.76
N ALA A 136 11.30 -10.28 13.77
CA ALA A 136 10.57 -11.51 14.13
C ALA A 136 9.95 -12.14 12.87
#